data_AF-A0A1B6MTI1-F1
#
_entry.id   AF-A0A1B6MTI1-F1
#
_cell.length_a   1.000
_cell.length_b   1.000
_cell.length_c   1.000
_cell.angle_alpha   90.00
_cell.angle_beta   90.00
_cell.angle_gamma   90.00
#
_symmetry.space_group_name_H-M   'P 1'
#
loop_
_entity.id
_entity.type
_entity.pdbx_description
1 polymer ?
#
loop_
_entity_poly.entity_id
_entity_poly.type
_entity_poly.pdbx_seq_one_letter_code
_entity_poly.pdbx_strand_id
1 'polypeptide(L)'
;MLFLLLIASVTATPMDSTSNVDGAIPKHEPWETTGLFEGDIMEPPGTVVHRNAMKDKSLRWPAGVVPYNITEDFTDEDRKIIRLAMDEIEDKSCVTFKERTVDDFDYVLIGDDKARPGCWAQVGKVGGAQVL
;
A
#
# COMPACT_ATOMS: atom_id res chain seq x y z
N MET A 1 33.23 25.03 28.09
CA MET A 1 32.20 24.01 27.86
C MET A 1 31.62 24.24 26.48
N LEU A 2 32.11 23.51 25.49
CA LEU A 2 31.76 23.66 24.08
C LEU A 2 30.62 22.67 23.77
N PHE A 3 29.41 23.17 23.51
CA PHE A 3 28.31 22.36 23.02
C PHE A 3 28.44 22.23 21.50
N LEU A 4 28.83 21.05 21.01
CA LEU A 4 28.69 20.67 19.61
C LEU A 4 27.27 20.14 19.38
N LEU A 5 26.41 20.96 18.77
CA LEU A 5 25.15 20.52 18.20
C LEU A 5 25.44 19.90 16.82
N LEU A 6 25.44 18.57 16.75
CA LEU A 6 25.35 17.84 15.48
C LEU A 6 23.92 17.93 14.97
N ILE A 7 23.63 18.98 14.19
CA ILE A 7 22.45 19.00 13.32
C ILE A 7 22.75 18.13 12.10
N ALA A 8 22.26 16.90 12.12
CA ALA A 8 22.17 16.10 10.90
C ALA A 8 21.14 16.77 9.99
N SER A 9 21.59 17.40 8.92
CA SER A 9 20.71 17.94 7.89
C SER A 9 20.07 16.77 7.13
N VAL A 10 18.78 16.53 7.35
CA VAL A 10 17.98 15.72 6.44
C VAL A 10 17.76 16.55 5.18
N THR A 11 18.63 16.40 4.19
CA THR A 11 18.38 16.96 2.86
C THR A 11 17.52 15.97 2.09
N ALA A 12 16.26 16.32 1.85
CA ALA A 12 15.47 15.65 0.83
C ALA A 12 16.11 15.95 -0.54
N THR A 13 16.85 14.99 -1.09
CA THR A 13 17.29 15.06 -2.49
C THR A 13 16.14 14.57 -3.36
N PRO A 14 15.71 15.31 -4.39
CA PRO A 14 14.78 14.77 -5.37
C PRO A 14 15.38 13.51 -6.02
N MET A 15 14.55 12.50 -6.26
CA MET A 15 14.92 11.28 -6.96
C MET A 15 15.33 11.67 -8.39
N ASP A 16 16.60 11.50 -8.74
CA ASP A 16 17.16 11.91 -10.02
C ASP A 16 16.67 10.97 -11.13
N SER A 17 15.66 11.43 -11.86
CA SER A 17 15.26 10.84 -13.14
C SER A 17 16.30 11.25 -14.19
N THR A 18 17.32 10.42 -14.40
CA THR A 18 18.36 10.70 -15.40
C THR A 18 17.73 10.95 -16.76
N SER A 19 17.94 12.16 -17.26
CA SER A 19 17.58 12.58 -18.62
C SER A 19 18.54 11.95 -19.62
N ASN A 20 17.99 11.41 -20.72
CA ASN A 20 18.72 11.47 -21.98
C ASN A 20 17.78 11.75 -23.15
N VAL A 21 18.31 12.59 -24.03
CA VAL A 21 17.69 13.36 -25.12
C VAL A 21 17.06 12.46 -26.18
N ASP A 22 15.79 12.73 -26.54
CA ASP A 22 15.21 12.66 -27.90
C ASP A 22 13.67 12.62 -27.82
N GLY A 23 13.02 13.80 -27.92
CA GLY A 23 11.62 13.94 -28.37
C GLY A 23 10.52 13.08 -27.72
N ALA A 24 10.69 12.59 -26.50
CA ALA A 24 9.74 11.69 -25.86
C ALA A 24 8.59 12.45 -25.18
N ILE A 25 7.37 11.99 -25.43
CA ILE A 25 6.15 12.26 -24.62
C ILE A 25 6.53 12.21 -23.13
N PRO A 26 6.00 13.11 -22.27
CA PRO A 26 6.27 13.03 -20.83
C PRO A 26 6.02 11.60 -20.38
N LYS A 27 7.07 10.93 -19.90
CA LYS A 27 6.92 9.63 -19.24
C LYS A 27 6.23 9.93 -17.93
N HIS A 28 4.91 10.02 -17.96
CA HIS A 28 4.15 9.94 -16.73
C HIS A 28 4.41 8.56 -16.16
N GLU A 29 4.83 8.54 -14.90
CA GLU A 29 5.01 7.29 -14.20
C GLU A 29 3.68 6.54 -14.15
N PRO A 30 3.67 5.19 -14.12
CA PRO A 30 2.42 4.42 -14.14
C PRO A 30 1.43 4.87 -13.05
N TRP A 31 1.95 5.24 -11.87
CA TRP A 31 1.17 5.76 -10.75
C TRP A 31 0.57 7.16 -10.97
N GLU A 32 1.09 7.95 -11.93
CA GLU A 32 0.53 9.25 -12.30
C GLU A 32 -0.62 9.16 -13.32
N THR A 33 -0.84 7.99 -13.91
CA THR A 33 -1.85 7.77 -14.97
C THR A 33 -2.89 6.70 -14.66
N THR A 34 -2.90 6.19 -13.42
CA THR A 34 -3.81 5.10 -13.00
C THR A 34 -5.28 5.49 -13.06
N GLY A 35 -5.59 6.79 -12.96
CA GLY A 35 -6.96 7.29 -12.83
C GLY A 35 -7.61 6.95 -11.48
N LEU A 36 -6.83 6.46 -10.52
CA LEU A 36 -7.27 6.16 -9.17
C LEU A 36 -7.39 7.44 -8.34
N PHE A 37 -8.24 7.40 -7.32
CA PHE A 37 -8.37 8.50 -6.38
C PHE A 37 -7.02 8.74 -5.68
N GLU A 38 -6.58 9.99 -5.59
CA GLU A 38 -5.24 10.36 -5.06
C GLU A 38 -4.03 9.63 -5.71
N GLY A 39 -4.23 8.92 -6.83
CA GLY A 39 -3.21 8.20 -7.59
C GLY A 39 -3.10 6.70 -7.26
N ASP A 40 -3.42 6.30 -6.04
CA ASP A 40 -3.21 4.94 -5.51
C ASP A 40 -4.40 4.39 -4.71
N ILE A 41 -5.52 5.12 -4.63
CA ILE A 41 -6.73 4.69 -3.93
C ILE A 41 -7.77 4.17 -4.92
N MET A 42 -8.04 2.87 -4.83
CA MET A 42 -9.19 2.26 -5.49
C MET A 42 -10.42 2.41 -4.60
N GLU A 43 -11.35 3.26 -5.01
CA GLU A 43 -12.58 3.47 -4.24
C GLU A 43 -13.41 2.18 -4.15
N PRO A 44 -13.83 1.76 -2.93
CA PRO A 44 -14.73 0.63 -2.79
C PRO A 44 -16.05 0.83 -3.54
N PRO A 45 -16.64 -0.22 -4.11
CA PRO A 45 -17.92 -0.11 -4.83
C PRO A 45 -19.00 0.56 -3.97
N GLY A 46 -19.72 1.52 -4.56
CA GLY A 46 -20.82 2.23 -3.88
C GLY A 46 -20.37 3.17 -2.75
N THR A 47 -19.08 3.42 -2.62
CA THR A 47 -18.48 4.27 -1.59
C THR A 47 -17.68 5.38 -2.24
N VAL A 48 -17.70 6.59 -1.66
CA VAL A 48 -16.82 7.68 -2.09
C VAL A 48 -15.83 7.98 -0.98
N VAL A 49 -14.54 7.95 -1.33
CA VAL A 49 -13.46 8.25 -0.39
C VAL A 49 -13.27 9.77 -0.39
N HIS A 50 -13.78 10.44 0.65
CA HIS A 50 -13.69 11.90 0.76
C HIS A 50 -12.59 12.39 1.71
N ARG A 51 -12.02 11.47 2.51
CA ARG A 51 -11.09 11.76 3.60
C ARG A 51 -10.19 10.55 3.83
N ASN A 52 -9.06 10.78 4.51
CA ASN A 52 -8.04 9.78 4.81
C ASN A 52 -8.51 8.59 5.67
N ALA A 53 -9.73 8.63 6.22
CA ALA A 53 -10.29 7.53 7.01
C ALA A 53 -11.79 7.36 6.77
N MET A 54 -12.20 6.10 6.58
CA MET A 54 -13.60 5.74 6.42
C MET A 54 -14.33 5.77 7.76
N LYS A 55 -15.45 6.50 7.81
CA LYS A 55 -16.30 6.60 9.00
C LYS A 55 -17.17 5.37 9.20
N ASP A 56 -17.54 4.70 8.10
CA ASP A 56 -18.37 3.51 8.18
C ASP A 56 -17.59 2.38 8.85
N LYS A 57 -18.18 1.84 9.93
CA LYS A 57 -17.59 0.73 10.68
C LYS A 57 -17.73 -0.60 9.95
N SER A 58 -18.65 -0.71 8.99
CA SER A 58 -18.83 -1.92 8.17
C SER A 58 -17.59 -2.24 7.33
N LEU A 59 -16.83 -1.20 6.97
CA LEU A 59 -15.59 -1.26 6.20
C LEU A 59 -14.36 -1.60 7.07
N ARG A 60 -14.55 -1.90 8.37
CA ARG A 60 -13.44 -2.31 9.23
C ARG A 60 -13.27 -3.82 9.19
N TRP A 61 -12.02 -4.25 9.30
CA TRP A 61 -11.68 -5.64 9.52
C TRP A 61 -12.22 -6.12 10.88
N PRO A 62 -13.00 -7.22 10.93
CA PRO A 62 -13.53 -7.77 12.17
C PRO A 62 -12.40 -8.05 13.17
N ALA A 63 -12.60 -7.60 14.42
CA ALA A 63 -11.61 -7.71 15.48
C ALA A 63 -10.22 -7.12 15.16
N GLY A 64 -10.09 -6.30 14.11
CA GLY A 64 -8.80 -5.78 13.66
C GLY A 64 -7.92 -6.81 12.96
N VAL A 65 -8.45 -7.99 12.61
CA VAL A 65 -7.67 -9.07 11.99
C VAL A 65 -7.81 -9.00 10.47
N VAL A 66 -6.68 -8.90 9.78
CA VAL A 66 -6.57 -8.89 8.32
C VAL A 66 -6.00 -10.22 7.84
N PRO A 67 -6.83 -11.13 7.31
CA PRO A 67 -6.32 -12.31 6.62
C PRO A 67 -5.65 -11.87 5.32
N TYR A 68 -4.46 -12.39 5.04
CA TYR A 68 -3.74 -12.08 3.80
C TYR A 68 -3.16 -13.34 3.15
N ASN A 69 -2.92 -13.24 1.85
CA ASN A 69 -2.17 -14.21 1.07
C ASN A 69 -1.27 -13.44 0.10
N ILE A 70 -0.05 -13.90 -0.14
CA ILE A 70 0.90 -13.26 -1.07
C ILE A 70 1.05 -14.17 -2.30
N THR A 71 0.85 -13.63 -3.50
CA THR A 71 1.01 -14.39 -4.76
C THR A 71 2.44 -14.90 -4.93
N GLU A 72 2.64 -15.87 -5.82
CA GLU A 72 3.96 -16.49 -6.06
C GLU A 72 4.97 -15.55 -6.72
N ASP A 73 4.52 -14.40 -7.21
CA ASP A 73 5.35 -13.43 -7.93
C ASP A 73 6.40 -12.73 -7.04
N PHE A 74 6.24 -12.82 -5.71
CA PHE A 74 7.16 -12.24 -4.72
C PHE A 74 8.25 -13.22 -4.28
N THR A 75 9.49 -12.75 -4.24
CA THR A 75 10.63 -13.50 -3.70
C THR A 75 10.55 -13.62 -2.18
N ASP A 76 11.35 -14.51 -1.59
CA ASP A 76 11.43 -14.65 -0.12
C ASP A 76 11.89 -13.35 0.56
N GLU A 77 12.75 -12.56 -0.08
CA GLU A 77 13.18 -11.27 0.47
C GLU A 77 12.04 -10.24 0.40
N ASP A 78 11.28 -10.20 -0.70
CA ASP A 78 10.11 -9.32 -0.79
C ASP A 78 9.05 -9.68 0.27
N ARG A 79 8.77 -10.98 0.46
CA ARG A 79 7.86 -11.47 1.50
C ARG A 79 8.32 -11.05 2.89
N LYS A 80 9.62 -11.07 3.16
CA LYS A 80 10.19 -10.61 4.42
C LYS A 80 10.00 -9.11 4.60
N ILE A 81 10.20 -8.30 3.56
CA ILE A 81 9.93 -6.85 3.61
C ILE A 81 8.45 -6.57 3.86
N ILE A 82 7.55 -7.25 3.16
CA ILE A 82 6.09 -7.16 3.38
C ILE A 82 5.75 -7.51 4.83
N ARG A 83 6.33 -8.59 5.38
CA ARG A 83 6.11 -8.99 6.77
C ARG A 83 6.63 -7.96 7.77
N LEU A 84 7.80 -7.37 7.52
CA LEU A 84 8.34 -6.30 8.38
C LEU A 84 7.42 -5.06 8.40
N ALA A 85 6.80 -4.71 7.27
CA ALA A 85 5.82 -3.62 7.22
C ALA A 85 4.54 -3.96 8.02
N MET A 86 4.08 -5.21 7.96
CA MET A 86 2.96 -5.70 8.79
C MET A 86 3.30 -5.66 10.29
N ASP A 87 4.50 -6.09 10.67
CA ASP A 87 5.00 -6.05 12.04
C ASP A 87 5.00 -4.61 12.58
N GLU A 88 5.37 -3.64 11.75
CA GLU A 88 5.37 -2.23 12.13
C GLU A 88 3.96 -1.71 12.49
N ILE A 89 2.95 -2.15 11.72
CA ILE A 89 1.54 -1.79 11.97
C ILE A 89 1.04 -2.47 13.24
N GLU A 90 1.39 -3.74 13.45
CA GLU A 90 1.03 -4.52 14.64
C GLU A 90 1.62 -3.92 15.92
N ASP A 91 2.85 -3.40 15.87
CA ASP A 91 3.52 -2.76 17.00
C ASP A 91 2.84 -1.44 17.43
N LYS A 92 2.28 -0.71 16.45
CA LYS A 92 1.74 0.64 16.66
C LYS A 92 0.22 0.71 16.73
N SER A 93 -0.48 -0.41 16.55
CA SER A 93 -1.93 -0.44 16.49
C SER A 93 -2.52 -1.73 17.06
N CYS A 94 -3.85 -1.86 17.04
CA CYS A 94 -4.53 -3.11 17.38
C CYS A 94 -4.85 -3.96 16.13
N VAL A 95 -4.34 -3.59 14.96
CA VAL A 95 -4.50 -4.36 13.73
C VAL A 95 -3.50 -5.51 13.75
N THR A 96 -3.95 -6.71 13.39
CA THR A 96 -3.08 -7.88 13.24
C THR A 96 -3.28 -8.55 11.90
N PHE A 97 -2.21 -9.14 11.38
CA PHE A 97 -2.22 -9.86 10.12
C PHE A 97 -2.10 -11.35 10.37
N LYS A 98 -2.87 -12.16 9.66
CA LYS A 98 -2.76 -13.62 9.70
C LYS A 98 -2.71 -14.19 8.29
N GLU A 99 -1.95 -15.25 8.12
CA GLU A 99 -2.03 -16.06 6.90
C GLU A 99 -3.46 -16.55 6.70
N ARG A 100 -3.94 -16.40 5.46
CA ARG A 100 -5.29 -16.76 5.08
C ARG A 100 -5.53 -18.26 5.23
N THR A 101 -6.70 -18.61 5.74
CA THR A 101 -7.23 -19.98 5.76
C THR A 101 -8.41 -20.15 4.79
N VAL A 102 -8.90 -21.38 4.64
CA VAL A 102 -10.07 -21.67 3.78
C VAL A 102 -11.36 -21.01 4.27
N ASP A 103 -11.45 -20.70 5.57
CA ASP A 103 -12.61 -20.07 6.19
C ASP A 103 -12.60 -18.53 6.08
N ASP A 104 -11.49 -17.96 5.59
CA ASP A 104 -11.34 -16.52 5.39
C ASP A 104 -11.87 -16.13 4.00
N PHE A 105 -13.15 -15.80 3.95
CA PHE A 105 -13.83 -15.31 2.74
C PHE A 105 -13.47 -13.87 2.38
N ASP A 106 -13.27 -13.02 3.40
CA ASP A 106 -12.78 -11.65 3.25
C ASP A 106 -11.27 -11.63 3.53
N TYR A 107 -10.45 -11.30 2.54
CA TYR A 107 -8.98 -11.30 2.70
C TYR A 107 -8.29 -10.40 1.68
N VAL A 108 -7.06 -10.02 2.00
CA VAL A 108 -6.17 -9.27 1.09
C VAL A 108 -5.30 -10.24 0.30
N LEU A 109 -5.32 -10.14 -1.02
CA LEU A 109 -4.40 -10.85 -1.91
C LEU A 109 -3.31 -9.87 -2.34
N ILE A 110 -2.12 -9.99 -1.77
CA ILE A 110 -0.96 -9.16 -2.10
C ILE A 110 -0.33 -9.72 -3.37
N GLY A 111 -0.39 -8.97 -4.48
CA GLY A 111 -0.15 -9.50 -5.81
C GLY A 111 -0.12 -8.45 -6.90
N ASP A 112 0.61 -8.75 -7.97
CA ASP A 112 0.60 -7.92 -9.17
C ASP A 112 -0.76 -7.99 -9.90
N ASP A 113 -1.46 -6.85 -10.02
CA ASP A 113 -2.59 -6.72 -10.95
C ASP A 113 -2.09 -6.35 -12.36
N LYS A 114 -2.00 -7.34 -13.24
CA LYS A 114 -1.59 -7.14 -14.64
C LYS A 114 -2.53 -6.21 -15.42
N ALA A 115 -3.78 -6.07 -15.01
CA ALA A 115 -4.73 -5.17 -15.64
C ALA A 115 -4.56 -3.72 -15.16
N ARG A 116 -3.99 -3.52 -13.96
CA ARG A 116 -3.73 -2.20 -13.34
C ARG A 116 -2.36 -2.22 -12.66
N PRO A 117 -1.27 -2.09 -13.45
CA PRO A 117 0.07 -2.09 -12.91
C PRO A 117 0.31 -0.87 -12.00
N GLY A 118 1.14 -1.05 -10.98
CA GLY A 118 1.47 -0.02 -9.99
C GLY A 118 1.00 -0.39 -8.59
N CYS A 119 1.32 0.46 -7.62
CA CYS A 119 0.93 0.29 -6.24
C CYS A 119 -0.42 0.97 -6.01
N TRP A 120 -1.40 0.24 -5.47
CA TRP A 120 -2.69 0.80 -5.10
C TRP A 120 -3.42 -0.13 -4.14
N ALA A 121 -4.40 0.41 -3.42
CA ALA A 121 -5.21 -0.38 -2.50
C ALA A 121 -6.66 0.10 -2.48
N GLN A 122 -7.57 -0.80 -2.07
CA GLN A 122 -8.91 -0.39 -1.65
C GLN A 122 -8.91 0.11 -0.21
N VAL A 123 -9.72 1.12 0.11
CA VAL A 123 -9.82 1.64 1.48
C VAL A 123 -10.78 0.79 2.32
N GLY A 124 -10.23 0.10 3.31
CA GLY A 124 -10.99 -0.73 4.23
C GLY A 124 -11.30 -2.13 3.69
N LYS A 125 -12.18 -2.85 4.41
CA LYS A 125 -12.67 -4.18 4.05
C LYS A 125 -13.85 -4.06 3.10
N VAL A 126 -13.67 -4.44 1.84
CA VAL A 126 -14.73 -4.34 0.81
C VAL A 126 -15.58 -5.62 0.70
N GLY A 127 -15.09 -6.73 1.26
CA GLY A 127 -15.73 -8.04 1.18
C GLY A 127 -15.18 -8.90 0.05
N GLY A 128 -15.09 -10.21 0.28
CA GLY A 128 -14.43 -11.14 -0.64
C GLY A 128 -12.91 -10.96 -0.68
N ALA A 129 -12.29 -11.51 -1.71
CA ALA A 129 -10.88 -11.28 -2.01
C ALA A 129 -10.69 -9.86 -2.59
N GLN A 130 -9.80 -9.08 -1.99
CA GLN A 130 -9.39 -7.77 -2.51
C GLN A 130 -7.89 -7.75 -2.81
N VAL A 131 -7.51 -7.30 -4.00
CA VAL A 131 -6.11 -7.24 -4.44
C VAL A 131 -5.42 -6.01 -3.82
N LEU A 132 -4.17 -6.20 -3.43
CA LEU A 132 -3.22 -5.18 -2.98
C LEU A 132 -1.90 -5.33 -3.75
#